data_AF-A0A538KD98-F1
#
_entry.id   AF-A0A538KD98-F1
#
_cell.length_a   1.000
_cell.length_b   1.000
_cell.length_c   1.000
_cell.angle_alpha   90.00
_cell.angle_beta   90.00
_cell.angle_gamma   90.00
#
_symmetry.space_group_name_H-M   'P 1'
#
loop_
_entity.id
_entity.type
_entity.pdbx_description
1 polymer ?
#
loop_
_entity_poly.entity_id
_entity_poly.type
_entity_poly.pdbx_seq_one_letter_code
_entity_poly.pdbx_strand_id
1 'polypeptide(L)' 'ESKEHLGGFYIIEAEDLDAALAWASKTTAAVSKPIEVRPFRHVSEA' A
#
# COMPACT_ATOMS: atom_id res chain seq x y z
N GLU A 1 -5.95 -14.33 -19.35
CA GLU A 1 -5.22 -13.20 -18.73
C GLU A 1 -6.21 -12.07 -18.44
N SER A 2 -6.08 -11.41 -17.29
CA SER A 2 -6.78 -10.15 -17.04
C SER A 2 -6.16 -9.06 -17.91
N LYS A 3 -6.95 -8.07 -18.29
CA LYS A 3 -6.47 -6.92 -19.07
C LYS A 3 -5.50 -6.03 -18.28
N GLU A 4 -5.63 -6.03 -16.96
CA GLU A 4 -4.80 -5.28 -16.02
C GLU A 4 -3.88 -6.23 -15.26
N HIS A 5 -2.60 -5.86 -15.13
CA HIS A 5 -1.59 -6.61 -14.38
C HIS A 5 -1.17 -5.82 -13.13
N LEU A 6 -0.97 -6.51 -12.00
CA LEU A 6 -0.41 -5.88 -10.81
C LEU A 6 1.10 -5.66 -11.01
N GLY A 7 1.54 -4.40 -10.97
CA GLY A 7 2.94 -4.02 -11.16
C GLY A 7 3.87 -4.32 -9.97
N GLY A 8 3.33 -4.83 -8.87
CA GLY A 8 4.04 -5.11 -7.61
C GLY A 8 3.22 -4.70 -6.40
N PHE A 9 3.74 -4.93 -5.20
CA PHE A 9 3.14 -4.47 -3.95
C PHE A 9 4.21 -4.13 -2.90
N TYR A 10 3.81 -3.32 -1.93
CA TYR A 10 4.59 -2.99 -0.74
C TYR A 10 3.80 -3.47 0.49
N ILE A 11 4.50 -3.93 1.52
CA ILE A 11 3.92 -4.17 2.85
C ILE A 11 4.61 -3.20 3.80
N ILE A 12 3.82 -2.45 4.54
CA ILE A 12 4.29 -1.48 5.54
C ILE A 12 3.57 -1.71 6.86
N GLU A 13 4.23 -1.36 7.94
CA GLU A 13 3.58 -1.13 9.22
C GLU A 13 3.13 0.33 9.28
N ALA A 14 1.88 0.54 9.70
CA ALA A 14 1.28 1.85 9.86
C ALA A 14 0.36 1.82 11.08
N GLU A 15 0.32 2.91 11.83
CA GLU A 15 -0.52 3.02 13.03
C GLU A 15 -2.00 2.89 12.70
N ASP A 16 -2.43 3.45 11.56
CA ASP A 16 -3.80 3.40 11.06
C ASP A 16 -3.86 3.57 9.52
N LEU A 17 -5.09 3.66 9.00
CA LEU A 17 -5.33 3.82 7.56
C LEU A 17 -4.83 5.17 7.03
N ASP A 18 -4.89 6.24 7.81
CA ASP A 18 -4.48 7.57 7.37
C ASP A 18 -2.95 7.64 7.23
N ALA A 19 -2.22 7.04 8.17
CA ALA A 19 -0.78 6.87 8.08
C ALA A 19 -0.38 6.02 6.85
N ALA A 20 -1.13 4.95 6.56
CA ALA A 20 -0.90 4.13 5.37
C ALA A 20 -1.15 4.90 4.06
N LEU A 21 -2.22 5.70 4.00
CA LEU A 21 -2.55 6.56 2.86
C LEU A 21 -1.50 7.66 2.63
N ALA A 22 -0.96 8.24 3.71
CA ALA A 22 0.11 9.22 3.62
C ALA A 22 1.39 8.62 2.99
N TRP A 23 1.73 7.37 3.35
CA TRP A 23 2.81 6.64 2.71
C TRP A 23 2.51 6.31 1.25
N ALA A 24 1.30 5.84 0.94
CA ALA A 24 0.90 5.57 -0.44
C ALA A 24 0.98 6.81 -1.34
N SER A 25 0.60 8.00 -0.83
CA SER A 25 0.74 9.27 -1.55
C SER A 25 2.20 9.58 -1.91
N LYS A 26 3.13 9.42 -0.95
CA LYS A 26 4.58 9.58 -1.20
C LYS A 26 5.08 8.58 -2.25
N THR A 27 4.65 7.33 -2.16
CA THR A 27 5.07 6.29 -3.10
C THR A 27 4.52 6.55 -4.50
N THR A 28 3.24 6.93 -4.64
CA THR A 28 2.66 7.34 -5.93
C THR A 28 3.42 8.50 -6.55
N ALA A 29 3.83 9.50 -5.76
CA ALA A 29 4.68 10.59 -6.25
C ALA A 29 6.06 10.10 -6.71
N ALA A 30 6.66 9.14 -6.00
CA ALA A 30 7.97 8.60 -6.35
C ALA A 30 7.96 7.72 -7.61
N VAL A 31 6.94 6.86 -7.77
CA VAL A 31 6.88 5.88 -8.87
C VAL A 31 6.02 6.34 -10.06
N SER A 32 5.31 7.46 -9.91
CA SER A 32 4.40 8.02 -10.92
C SER A 32 3.31 7.03 -11.38
N LYS A 33 2.80 6.19 -10.45
CA LYS A 33 1.72 5.22 -10.68
C LYS A 33 0.73 5.23 -9.49
N PRO A 34 -0.58 5.00 -9.75
CA PRO A 34 -1.57 4.89 -8.68
C PRO A 34 -1.30 3.65 -7.81
N ILE A 35 -1.59 3.76 -6.51
CA ILE A 35 -1.45 2.67 -5.54
C ILE A 35 -2.77 2.49 -4.80
N GLU A 36 -3.24 1.24 -4.72
CA GLU A 36 -4.36 0.84 -3.88
C GLU A 36 -3.84 0.48 -2.48
N VAL A 37 -4.44 1.07 -1.44
CA VAL A 37 -4.13 0.72 -0.04
C VAL A 37 -5.16 -0.28 0.47
N ARG A 38 -4.68 -1.43 0.95
CA ARG A 38 -5.51 -2.46 1.58
C ARG A 38 -4.92 -2.85 2.93
N PRO A 39 -5.73 -2.99 3.99
CA PRO A 39 -5.28 -3.59 5.24
C PRO A 39 -4.72 -4.99 4.99
N PHE A 40 -3.55 -5.27 5.54
CA PHE A 40 -2.88 -6.55 5.38
C PHE A 40 -2.46 -7.12 6.73
N ARG A 41 -3.16 -8.17 7.17
CA ARG A 41 -2.90 -9.00 8.37
C ARG A 41 -2.67 -8.18 9.66
N HIS A 42 -3.62 -8.24 10.60
CA HIS A 42 -3.39 -7.72 11.95
C HIS A 42 -2.42 -8.64 12.68
N VAL A 43 -1.17 -8.23 12.83
CA VAL A 43 -0.19 -8.95 13.65
C VAL A 43 -0.26 -8.35 15.04
N SER A 44 -0.89 -9.06 15.99
CA SER A 44 -0.73 -8.71 17.40
C SER A 44 0.68 -9.06 17.83
N GLU A 45 1.38 -8.13 18.46
CA GLU A 45 2.62 -8.46 19.16
C GLU A 45 2.35 -9.57 20.20
N ALA A 46 3.20 -10.59 20.22
CA ALA A 46 3.08 -11.75 21.10
C ALA A 46 3.58 -11.45 22.52
#